data_AF-A0A9D8GHD0-F1
#
_entry.id   AF-A0A9D8GHD0-F1
#
_cell.length_a   1.000
_cell.length_b   1.000
_cell.length_c   1.000
_cell.angle_alpha   90.00
_cell.angle_beta   90.00
_cell.angle_gamma   90.00
#
_symmetry.space_group_name_H-M   'P 1'
#
loop_
_entity.id
_entity.type
_entity.pdbx_description
1 polymer ?
#
loop_
_entity_poly.entity_id
_entity_poly.type
_entity_poly.pdbx_seq_one_letter_code
_entity_poly.pdbx_strand_id
1 'polypeptide(L)' 'MRFEADEAAAAIPRQVVWGRDDRIIPAAHAEGRRACVAVHRLDGVGLLPPMEKSGEVDRLIGELPCSA' A
#
# COMPACT_ATOMS: atom_id res chain seq x y z
N MET A 1 -9.06 -1.57 12.93
CA MET A 1 -8.47 -0.23 13.17
C MET A 1 -8.37 0.44 11.80
N ARG A 2 -9.21 1.43 11.47
CA ARG A 2 -9.10 2.09 10.16
C ARG A 2 -7.85 2.96 10.16
N PHE A 3 -7.00 2.86 9.15
CA PHE A 3 -5.93 3.84 8.95
C PHE A 3 -6.57 5.13 8.44
N GLU A 4 -7.18 5.89 9.35
CA GLU A 4 -7.57 7.28 9.12
C GLU A 4 -6.32 8.13 9.35
N ALA A 5 -5.37 8.05 8.42
CA ALA A 5 -4.38 9.11 8.33
C ALA A 5 -5.16 10.42 8.09
N ASP A 6 -4.70 11.54 8.67
CA ASP A 6 -5.21 12.88 8.37
C ASP A 6 -4.87 13.22 6.90
N GLU A 7 -5.60 12.57 5.99
CA GLU A 7 -5.32 12.52 4.56
C GLU A 7 -5.80 13.79 3.85
N ALA A 8 -6.55 14.63 4.57
CA ALA A 8 -7.09 15.89 4.07
C ALA A 8 -6.00 16.95 3.83
N ALA A 9 -4.81 16.81 4.44
CA ALA A 9 -3.76 17.82 4.40
C ALA A 9 -2.51 17.46 3.58
N ALA A 10 -2.34 16.20 3.14
CA ALA A 10 -1.11 15.78 2.50
C ALA A 10 -1.19 15.85 0.96
N ALA A 11 -0.59 16.90 0.37
CA ALA A 11 -0.31 17.00 -1.07
C ALA A 11 0.81 16.05 -1.54
N ILE A 12 1.23 15.12 -0.69
CA ILE A 12 2.35 14.21 -0.94
C ILE A 12 1.79 12.93 -1.57
N PRO A 13 2.37 12.46 -2.69
CA PRO A 13 2.04 11.16 -3.25
C PRO A 13 2.24 10.03 -2.25
N ARG A 14 1.24 9.16 -2.16
CA ARG A 14 1.27 8.01 -1.26
C ARG A 14 0.87 6.77 -2.02
N GLN A 15 1.46 5.66 -1.61
CA GLN A 15 1.07 4.35 -2.05
C GLN A 15 1.11 3.38 -0.87
N VAL A 16 0.33 2.31 -0.98
CA VAL A 16 0.24 1.22 -0.01
C VAL A 16 0.53 -0.07 -0.74
N VAL A 17 1.48 -0.86 -0.25
CA VAL A 17 1.76 -2.20 -0.75
C VAL A 17 1.41 -3.20 0.34
N TRP A 18 0.61 -4.21 -0.01
CA TRP A 18 0.05 -5.16 0.95
C TRP A 18 0.06 -6.58 0.39
N GLY A 19 0.31 -7.58 1.23
CA GLY A 19 0.18 -8.99 0.85
C GLY A 19 -1.26 -9.49 1.00
N ARG A 20 -1.81 -10.11 -0.05
CA ARG A 20 -3.20 -10.62 0.02
C ARG A 20 -3.38 -11.73 1.04
N ASP A 21 -2.31 -12.46 1.34
CA ASP A 21 -2.31 -13.59 2.25
C ASP A 21 -1.88 -13.20 3.67
N ASP A 22 -1.82 -11.90 3.98
CA ASP A 22 -1.55 -11.40 5.33
C ASP A 22 -2.67 -11.84 6.30
N ARG A 23 -2.31 -12.72 7.23
CA ARG A 23 -3.20 -13.27 8.27
C ARG A 23 -3.15 -12.48 9.58
N ILE A 24 -2.26 -11.49 9.67
CA ILE A 24 -2.03 -10.66 10.86
C ILE A 24 -2.73 -9.32 10.69
N ILE A 25 -2.55 -8.67 9.53
CA ILE A 25 -3.21 -7.41 9.21
C ILE A 25 -4.06 -7.58 7.94
N PRO A 26 -5.40 -7.68 8.06
CA PRO A 26 -6.27 -7.96 6.91
C PRO A 26 -6.11 -6.92 5.80
N ALA A 27 -5.93 -7.35 4.55
CA ALA A 27 -5.79 -6.47 3.39
C ALA A 27 -7.01 -5.57 3.11
N ALA A 28 -8.16 -5.86 3.74
CA ALA A 28 -9.34 -4.98 3.76
C ALA A 28 -9.04 -3.60 4.41
N HIS A 29 -7.98 -3.48 5.21
CA HIS A 29 -7.52 -2.20 5.77
C HIS A 29 -7.08 -1.19 4.70
N ALA A 30 -6.79 -1.65 3.48
CA ALA A 30 -6.42 -0.79 2.36
C ALA A 30 -7.63 -0.24 1.59
N GLU A 31 -8.86 -0.60 1.98
CA GLU A 31 -10.10 -0.17 1.30
C GLU A 31 -10.59 1.21 1.80
N GLY A 32 -11.29 1.94 0.94
CA GLY A 32 -11.91 3.23 1.30
C GLY A 32 -10.99 4.46 1.29
N ARG A 33 -9.83 4.39 0.61
CA ARG A 33 -8.89 5.51 0.53
C ARG A 33 -9.28 6.58 -0.50
N ARG A 34 -8.86 7.83 -0.24
CA ARG A 34 -9.08 8.98 -1.13
C ARG A 34 -8.20 8.89 -2.39
N ALA A 35 -8.56 9.65 -3.43
CA ALA A 35 -8.06 9.52 -4.81
C ALA A 35 -6.52 9.53 -5.00
N CYS A 36 -5.74 10.00 -4.04
CA CYS A 36 -4.28 10.14 -4.16
C CYS A 36 -3.48 9.06 -3.41
N VAL A 37 -4.08 7.90 -3.12
CA VAL A 37 -3.35 6.75 -2.58
C VAL A 37 -3.50 5.55 -3.52
N ALA A 38 -2.40 5.17 -4.18
CA ALA A 38 -2.34 3.90 -4.91
C ALA A 38 -2.31 2.73 -3.93
N VAL A 39 -3.07 1.67 -4.20
CA VAL A 39 -3.12 0.47 -3.34
C VAL A 39 -2.76 -0.75 -4.17
N HIS A 40 -1.64 -1.38 -3.85
CA HIS A 40 -1.10 -2.56 -4.51
C HIS A 40 -1.26 -3.76 -3.59
N ARG A 41 -1.95 -4.79 -4.09
CA ARG A 41 -2.20 -6.04 -3.35
C ARG A 41 -1.53 -7.19 -4.08
N LEU A 42 -0.50 -7.77 -3.46
CA LEU A 42 0.33 -8.81 -4.05
C LEU A 42 -0.21 -10.20 -3.70
N ASP A 43 -0.48 -11.02 -4.71
CA ASP A 43 -0.85 -12.43 -4.53
C ASP A 43 0.35 -13.26 -4.05
N GLY A 44 0.12 -14.25 -3.18
CA GLY A 44 1.15 -15.14 -2.66
C GLY A 44 2.07 -14.49 -1.63
N VAL A 45 1.64 -13.40 -1.01
CA VAL A 45 2.44 -12.57 -0.08
C VAL A 45 1.69 -12.38 1.22
N GLY A 46 2.37 -12.63 2.34
CA GLY A 46 1.88 -12.43 3.68
C GLY A 46 2.17 -11.03 4.24
N LEU A 47 2.62 -11.00 5.49
CA LEU A 47 2.82 -9.77 6.27
C LEU A 47 4.00 -8.92 5.77
N LEU A 48 5.01 -9.53 5.14
CA LEU A 48 6.29 -8.90 4.86
C LEU A 48 6.55 -8.78 3.35
N PRO A 49 5.72 -8.05 2.57
CA PRO A 49 5.96 -7.83 1.14
C PRO A 49 7.41 -7.45 0.77
N PRO A 50 8.10 -6.56 1.50
CA PRO A 50 9.49 -6.19 1.17
C PRO A 50 10.48 -7.35 1.26
N MET A 51 10.18 -8.39 2.05
CA MET A 51 11.02 -9.58 2.19
C MET A 51 10.55 -10.73 1.29
N GLU A 52 9.24 -10.88 1.13
CA GLU A 52 8.62 -12.00 0.40
C GLU A 52 8.67 -11.77 -1.12
N LYS A 53 8.58 -10.51 -1.56
CA LYS A 53 8.67 -10.11 -2.98
C LYS A 53 9.39 -8.77 -3.14
N SER A 54 10.63 -8.69 -2.66
CA SER A 54 11.47 -7.48 -2.69
C SER A 54 11.48 -6.80 -4.05
N GLY A 55 11.74 -7.52 -5.14
CA GLY A 55 11.81 -6.92 -6.48
C GLY A 55 10.50 -6.30 -6.97
N GLU A 56 9.35 -6.84 -6.56
CA GLU A 56 8.04 -6.26 -6.89
C GLU A 56 7.79 -4.99 -6.06
N VAL A 57 8.18 -5.01 -4.78
CA VAL A 57 8.12 -3.83 -3.90
C VAL A 57 9.07 -2.72 -4.36
N ASP A 58 10.32 -3.05 -4.70
CA ASP A 58 11.33 -2.10 -5.17
C ASP A 58 10.88 -1.37 -6.44
N ARG A 59 10.25 -2.11 -7.36
CA ARG A 59 9.66 -1.53 -8.55
C ARG A 59 8.55 -0.53 -8.20
N LEU A 60 7.64 -0.90 -7.30
CA LEU A 60 6.55 -0.03 -6.88
C LEU A 60 7.07 1.24 -6.19
N ILE A 61 8.14 1.13 -5.38
CA ILE A 61 8.82 2.28 -4.78
C ILE A 61 9.38 3.22 -5.85
N GLY A 62 9.95 2.69 -6.94
CA GLY A 62 10.40 3.49 -8.09
C GLY A 62 9.27 4.16 -8.88
N GLU A 63 8.07 3.58 -8.84
CA GLU A 63 6.88 4.03 -9.57
C GLU A 63 5.94 4.91 -8.72
N LEU A 64 6.47 5.65 -7.73
CA LEU A 64 5.67 6.56 -6.89
C LEU A 64 4.68 7.38 -7.76
N PRO A 65 3.38 7.40 -7.40
CA PRO A 65 2.39 8.08 -8.22
C PRO A 65 2.78 9.56 -8.39
N CYS A 66 2.54 10.09 -9.59
CA CYS A 66 2.90 11.46 -9.95
C CYS A 66 2.37 12.44 -8.88
N SER A 67 3.25 13.29 -8.35
CA SER A 67 2.88 14.45 -7.54
C SER A 67 1.96 15.36 -8.35
N ALA A 68 0.76 15.61 -7.81
CA ALA A 68 -0.19 16.57 -8.37
C ALA A 68 0.43 17.96 -8.55
#